data_AF-A0A9X7JII6-F1
#
_entry.id   AF-A0A9X7JII6-F1
#
_cell.length_a   1.000
_cell.length_b   1.000
_cell.length_c   1.000
_cell.angle_alpha   90.00
_cell.angle_beta   90.00
_cell.angle_gamma   90.00
#
_symmetry.space_group_name_H-M   'P 1'
#
loop_
_entity.id
_entity.type
_entity.pdbx_description
1 polymer ?
#
loop_
_entity_poly.entity_id
_entity_poly.type
_entity_poly.pdbx_seq_one_letter_code
_entity_poly.pdbx_strand_id
1 'polypeptide(L)'
;VRPGPPVPPGRCTVFLALRGARAAGAAHRTVVHAPDRSAELAGIFGEGAPRYRPTVTVLRPDDPDVRPDEGHEAVTLTATVAPHGRVDWADEATAAGFAERMLDAAEGLLPGLRDRLLWHEVRTPADTERATGAEGGGVPAPVLAGGGGAFLRTANATPLSGLYLAGGFAHPGGGLAHAGMSGTMAAGLIVSGADWRGSQ
;
A
#
# COMPACT_ATOMS: atom_id res chain seq x y z
N VAL A 1 -14.20 21.41 -16.75
CA VAL A 1 -13.25 20.74 -15.85
C VAL A 1 -12.98 19.37 -16.44
N ARG A 2 -11.73 19.01 -16.79
CA ARG A 2 -11.43 17.63 -17.20
C ARG A 2 -11.64 16.75 -15.97
N PRO A 3 -12.26 15.56 -16.08
CA PRO A 3 -12.34 14.64 -14.94
C PRO A 3 -10.92 14.39 -14.41
N GLY A 4 -10.78 14.39 -13.09
CA GLY A 4 -9.51 14.06 -12.44
C GLY A 4 -9.03 12.67 -12.84
N PRO A 5 -7.74 12.35 -12.65
CA PRO A 5 -7.27 10.99 -12.83
C PRO A 5 -8.05 10.05 -11.90
N PRO A 6 -8.29 8.79 -12.31
CA PRO A 6 -8.99 7.83 -11.45
C PRO A 6 -8.21 7.62 -10.15
N VAL A 7 -8.94 7.46 -9.05
CA VAL A 7 -8.37 7.15 -7.73
C VAL A 7 -7.54 5.86 -7.84
N PRO A 8 -6.24 5.87 -7.45
CA PRO A 8 -5.40 4.70 -7.62
C PRO A 8 -5.79 3.58 -6.65
N PRO A 9 -5.42 2.32 -6.93
CA PRO A 9 -5.62 1.20 -6.01
C PRO A 9 -5.07 1.48 -4.60
N GLY A 10 -5.77 0.97 -3.60
CA GLY A 10 -5.36 0.99 -2.21
C GLY A 10 -4.63 -0.29 -1.80
N ARG A 11 -4.44 -0.45 -0.49
CA ARG A 11 -3.92 -1.68 0.11
C ARG A 11 -4.83 -2.16 1.24
N CYS A 12 -5.04 -3.47 1.30
CA CYS A 12 -5.51 -4.13 2.50
C CYS A 12 -4.31 -4.80 3.18
N THR A 13 -4.17 -4.57 4.48
CA THR A 13 -3.08 -5.10 5.31
C THR A 13 -3.67 -5.88 6.47
N VAL A 14 -3.14 -7.06 6.74
CA VAL A 14 -3.51 -7.85 7.92
C VAL A 14 -2.25 -8.09 8.75
N PHE A 15 -2.23 -7.56 9.97
CA PHE A 15 -1.15 -7.78 10.93
C PHE A 15 -1.51 -8.99 11.78
N LEU A 16 -0.61 -9.96 11.87
CA LEU A 16 -0.82 -11.21 12.58
C LEU A 16 0.16 -11.32 13.75
N ALA A 17 -0.38 -11.61 14.94
CA ALA A 17 0.40 -12.05 16.08
C ALA A 17 0.29 -13.57 16.20
N LEU A 18 1.42 -14.27 16.06
CA LEU A 18 1.46 -15.73 16.07
C LEU A 18 2.22 -16.26 17.29
N ARG A 19 1.71 -17.36 17.86
CA ARG A 19 2.45 -18.22 18.79
C ARG A 19 3.46 -19.06 18.02
N GLY A 20 4.59 -19.33 18.66
CA GLY A 20 5.70 -20.14 18.12
C GLY A 20 6.70 -19.28 17.36
N ALA A 21 7.96 -19.69 17.44
CA ALA A 21 9.08 -19.02 16.80
C ALA A 21 8.97 -19.01 15.27
N ARG A 22 9.53 -17.96 14.67
CA ARG A 22 9.82 -17.91 13.23
C ARG A 22 10.81 -19.03 12.88
N ALA A 23 10.55 -19.75 11.79
CA ALA A 23 11.47 -20.79 11.32
C ALA A 23 12.80 -20.17 10.85
N ALA A 24 13.95 -20.74 11.26
CA ALA A 24 15.29 -20.18 11.03
C ALA A 24 15.67 -19.97 9.55
N GLY A 25 14.99 -20.64 8.61
CA GLY A 25 15.19 -20.47 7.16
C GLY A 25 14.05 -19.73 6.45
N ALA A 26 13.11 -19.14 7.18
CA ALA A 26 12.01 -18.40 6.58
C ALA A 26 12.54 -17.26 5.71
N ALA A 27 11.94 -17.05 4.54
CA ALA A 27 12.21 -15.85 3.75
C ALA A 27 11.66 -14.62 4.49
N HIS A 28 12.37 -13.49 4.42
CA HIS A 28 11.88 -12.22 4.95
C HIS A 28 10.58 -11.78 4.25
N ARG A 29 10.48 -12.02 2.95
CA ARG A 29 9.33 -11.66 2.12
C ARG A 29 9.04 -12.77 1.12
N THR A 30 7.79 -13.19 1.07
CA THR A 30 7.27 -14.11 0.07
C THR A 30 6.07 -13.47 -0.63
N VAL A 31 5.87 -13.77 -1.91
CA VAL A 31 4.65 -13.40 -2.64
C VAL A 31 3.91 -14.67 -3.01
N VAL A 32 2.68 -14.81 -2.51
CA VAL A 32 1.76 -15.88 -2.87
C VAL A 32 0.86 -15.34 -3.98
N HIS A 33 1.04 -15.82 -5.21
CA HIS A 33 0.29 -15.35 -6.35
C HIS A 33 -1.16 -15.82 -6.35
N ALA A 34 -2.07 -14.94 -6.78
CA ALA A 34 -3.46 -15.31 -7.01
C ALA A 34 -3.57 -16.48 -7.99
N PRO A 35 -4.50 -17.43 -7.78
CA PRO A 35 -4.72 -18.53 -8.70
C PRO A 35 -5.34 -18.07 -10.03
N ASP A 36 -6.06 -16.95 -10.03
CA ASP A 36 -6.66 -16.33 -11.21
C ASP A 36 -6.32 -14.83 -11.23
N ARG A 37 -5.29 -14.49 -12.02
CA ARG A 37 -4.85 -13.11 -12.23
C ARG A 37 -5.91 -12.24 -12.90
N SER A 38 -6.71 -12.81 -13.81
CA SER A 38 -7.72 -12.04 -14.55
C SER A 38 -8.85 -11.64 -13.61
N ALA A 39 -9.31 -12.55 -12.75
CA ALA A 39 -10.28 -12.25 -11.72
C ALA A 39 -9.74 -11.23 -10.69
N GLU A 40 -8.48 -11.34 -10.29
CA GLU A 40 -7.83 -10.35 -9.42
C GLU A 40 -7.80 -8.96 -10.06
N LEU A 41 -7.33 -8.85 -11.31
CA LEU A 41 -7.28 -7.56 -12.00
C LEU A 41 -8.67 -6.96 -12.22
N ALA A 42 -9.67 -7.79 -12.54
CA ALA A 42 -11.06 -7.35 -12.64
C ALA A 42 -11.59 -6.83 -11.30
N GLY A 43 -11.27 -7.48 -10.19
CA GLY A 43 -11.68 -7.02 -8.87
C GLY A 43 -10.88 -5.82 -8.33
N ILE A 44 -9.64 -5.62 -8.78
CA ILE A 44 -8.84 -4.43 -8.42
C ILE A 44 -9.25 -3.23 -9.26
N PHE A 45 -9.46 -3.37 -10.56
CA PHE A 45 -9.62 -2.24 -11.49
C PHE A 45 -11.01 -2.10 -12.10
N GLY A 46 -11.83 -3.15 -12.09
CA GLY A 46 -13.21 -3.15 -12.56
C GLY A 46 -14.22 -2.80 -11.47
N GLU A 47 -15.49 -3.00 -11.80
CA GLU A 47 -16.63 -2.77 -10.91
C GLU A 47 -17.03 -4.05 -10.16
N GLY A 48 -17.55 -3.88 -8.94
CA GLY A 48 -18.13 -4.97 -8.15
C GLY A 48 -17.36 -5.35 -6.89
N ALA A 49 -17.91 -6.29 -6.13
CA ALA A 49 -17.38 -6.71 -4.84
C ALA A 49 -16.05 -7.49 -4.98
N PRO A 50 -15.11 -7.37 -4.03
CA PRO A 50 -13.78 -7.97 -4.11
C PRO A 50 -13.81 -9.49 -3.77
N ARG A 51 -14.49 -10.29 -4.59
CA ARG A 51 -14.77 -11.72 -4.37
C ARG A 51 -13.75 -12.67 -5.03
N TYR A 52 -12.49 -12.26 -5.10
CA TYR A 52 -11.38 -13.05 -5.68
C TYR A 52 -10.37 -13.44 -4.59
N ARG A 53 -9.56 -14.48 -4.85
CA ARG A 53 -8.39 -14.80 -4.01
C ARG A 53 -7.23 -13.89 -4.43
N PRO A 54 -6.72 -13.01 -3.56
CA PRO A 54 -5.72 -12.03 -3.94
C PRO A 54 -4.30 -12.61 -4.00
N THR A 55 -3.43 -11.93 -4.74
CA THR A 55 -1.99 -12.04 -4.58
C THR A 55 -1.63 -11.38 -3.24
N VAL A 56 -0.96 -12.13 -2.35
CA VAL A 56 -0.60 -11.67 -1.01
C VAL A 56 0.91 -11.61 -0.88
N THR A 57 1.43 -10.44 -0.50
CA THR A 57 2.78 -10.35 0.05
C THR A 57 2.74 -10.74 1.52
N VAL A 58 3.55 -11.72 1.90
CA VAL A 58 3.73 -12.19 3.28
C VAL A 58 5.10 -11.71 3.75
N LEU A 59 5.12 -10.79 4.71
CA LEU A 59 6.32 -10.28 5.35
C LEU A 59 6.53 -10.97 6.70
N ARG A 60 7.71 -11.56 6.88
CA ARG A 60 8.14 -12.30 8.07
C ARG A 60 9.52 -11.80 8.50
N PRO A 61 9.62 -10.58 9.05
CA PRO A 61 10.89 -10.01 9.46
C PRO A 61 11.58 -10.89 10.50
N ASP A 62 12.92 -10.95 10.42
CA ASP A 62 13.76 -11.61 11.42
C ASP A 62 14.31 -10.54 12.36
N ASP A 63 13.38 -9.86 13.04
CA ASP A 63 13.66 -8.68 13.85
C ASP A 63 13.11 -8.91 15.27
N PRO A 64 13.96 -9.00 16.30
CA PRO A 64 13.52 -9.14 17.68
C PRO A 64 12.63 -7.99 18.16
N ASP A 65 12.77 -6.77 17.60
CA ASP A 65 12.03 -5.60 18.06
C ASP A 65 10.54 -5.63 17.66
N VAL A 66 10.16 -6.53 16.74
CA VAL A 66 8.76 -6.68 16.31
C VAL A 66 8.01 -7.79 17.06
N ARG A 67 8.63 -8.45 18.04
CA ARG A 67 8.02 -9.54 18.82
C ARG A 67 8.33 -9.41 20.31
N PRO A 68 7.46 -9.93 21.20
CA PRO A 68 7.69 -9.86 22.64
C PRO A 68 8.82 -10.78 23.13
N ASP A 69 9.01 -11.93 22.48
CA ASP A 69 10.01 -12.95 22.82
C ASP A 69 10.24 -13.92 21.64
N GLU A 70 11.16 -14.87 21.80
CA GLU A 70 11.50 -15.90 20.79
C GLU A 70 10.37 -16.91 20.54
N GLY A 71 9.38 -16.99 21.44
CA GLY A 71 8.22 -17.86 21.33
C GLY A 71 7.09 -17.28 20.48
N HIS A 72 7.29 -16.12 19.85
CA HIS A 72 6.28 -15.45 19.04
C HIS A 72 6.81 -15.00 17.68
N GLU A 73 5.90 -14.79 16.73
CA GLU A 73 6.23 -14.31 15.40
C GLU A 73 5.20 -13.25 14.95
N ALA A 74 5.71 -12.13 14.43
CA ALA A 74 4.89 -11.11 13.77
C ALA A 74 4.91 -11.34 12.25
N VAL A 75 3.74 -11.38 11.63
CA VAL A 75 3.59 -11.53 10.17
C VAL A 75 2.69 -10.43 9.65
N THR A 76 3.09 -9.79 8.55
CA THR A 76 2.25 -8.80 7.86
C THR A 76 1.85 -9.33 6.50
N LEU A 77 0.54 -9.41 6.24
CA LEU A 77 -0.03 -9.71 4.94
C LEU A 77 -0.41 -8.40 4.24
N THR A 78 -0.11 -8.27 2.95
CA THR A 78 -0.53 -7.11 2.16
C THR A 78 -1.03 -7.53 0.80
N ALA A 79 -2.18 -6.98 0.39
CA ALA A 79 -2.75 -7.15 -0.93
C ALA A 79 -3.10 -5.79 -1.55
N THR A 80 -2.94 -5.67 -2.86
CA THR A 80 -3.43 -4.52 -3.63
C THR A 80 -4.93 -4.69 -3.85
N VAL A 81 -5.70 -3.64 -3.62
CA VAL A 81 -7.17 -3.69 -3.70
C VAL A 81 -7.74 -2.45 -4.39
N ALA A 82 -9.00 -2.52 -4.82
CA ALA A 82 -9.74 -1.34 -5.25
C ALA A 82 -9.76 -0.27 -4.13
N PRO A 83 -9.79 1.03 -4.44
CA PRO A 83 -9.87 2.08 -3.45
C PRO A 83 -11.23 2.08 -2.74
N HIS A 84 -11.29 2.72 -1.58
CA HIS A 84 -12.54 3.09 -0.94
C HIS A 84 -13.35 4.04 -1.84
N GLY A 85 -14.68 3.99 -1.70
CA GLY A 85 -15.62 4.64 -2.62
C GLY A 85 -16.04 3.76 -3.81
N ARG A 86 -15.11 3.00 -4.43
CA ARG A 86 -15.47 1.95 -5.40
C ARG A 86 -15.90 0.66 -4.71
N VAL A 87 -15.21 0.32 -3.63
CA VAL A 87 -15.61 -0.74 -2.71
C VAL A 87 -15.80 -0.11 -1.33
N ASP A 88 -16.89 -0.46 -0.66
CA ASP A 88 -17.12 -0.02 0.72
C ASP A 88 -16.24 -0.81 1.69
N TRP A 89 -14.99 -0.37 1.81
CA TRP A 89 -14.03 -0.89 2.79
C TRP A 89 -14.33 -0.49 4.24
N ALA A 90 -15.31 0.39 4.50
CA ALA A 90 -15.75 0.70 5.86
C ALA A 90 -16.76 -0.34 6.37
N ASP A 91 -17.36 -1.13 5.47
CA ASP A 91 -18.19 -2.28 5.82
C ASP A 91 -17.34 -3.42 6.40
N GLU A 92 -17.66 -3.80 7.64
CA GLU A 92 -16.93 -4.81 8.41
C GLU A 92 -16.95 -6.18 7.74
N ALA A 93 -18.09 -6.59 7.17
CA ALA A 93 -18.22 -7.87 6.48
C ALA A 93 -17.34 -7.94 5.22
N THR A 94 -17.24 -6.84 4.48
CA THR A 94 -16.37 -6.71 3.30
C THR A 94 -14.90 -6.81 3.71
N ALA A 95 -14.48 -6.06 4.74
CA ALA A 95 -13.12 -6.07 5.25
C ALA A 95 -12.72 -7.45 5.80
N ALA A 96 -13.53 -8.01 6.71
CA ALA A 96 -13.29 -9.30 7.33
C ALA A 96 -13.27 -10.43 6.28
N GLY A 97 -14.24 -10.46 5.37
CA GLY A 97 -14.29 -11.47 4.31
C GLY A 97 -13.07 -11.42 3.39
N PHE A 98 -12.51 -10.24 3.12
CA PHE A 98 -11.28 -10.12 2.33
C PHE A 98 -10.04 -10.54 3.13
N ALA A 99 -9.97 -10.19 4.42
CA ALA A 99 -8.90 -10.63 5.32
C ALA A 99 -8.84 -12.17 5.42
N GLU A 100 -10.00 -12.84 5.51
CA GLU A 100 -10.06 -14.31 5.50
C GLU A 100 -9.46 -14.92 4.23
N ARG A 101 -9.71 -14.31 3.06
CA ARG A 101 -9.10 -14.75 1.79
C ARG A 101 -7.58 -14.53 1.77
N MET A 102 -7.08 -13.49 2.45
CA MET A 102 -5.64 -13.27 2.61
C MET A 102 -5.01 -14.29 3.56
N LEU A 103 -5.69 -14.64 4.65
CA LEU A 103 -5.28 -15.70 5.58
C LEU A 103 -5.23 -17.06 4.87
N ASP A 104 -6.24 -17.40 4.07
CA ASP A 104 -6.27 -18.65 3.29
C ASP A 104 -5.09 -18.73 2.31
N ALA A 105 -4.72 -17.63 1.67
CA ALA A 105 -3.54 -17.58 0.79
C ALA A 105 -2.24 -17.76 1.59
N ALA A 106 -2.15 -17.16 2.78
CA ALA A 106 -0.98 -17.27 3.65
C ALA A 106 -0.82 -18.66 4.29
N GLU A 107 -1.92 -19.36 4.58
CA GLU A 107 -1.92 -20.74 5.12
C GLU A 107 -1.19 -21.72 4.18
N GLY A 108 -1.28 -21.51 2.86
CA GLY A 108 -0.52 -22.29 1.88
C GLY A 108 1.01 -22.14 1.99
N LEU A 109 1.48 -21.03 2.56
CA LEU A 109 2.89 -20.77 2.86
C LEU A 109 3.26 -21.14 4.31
N LEU A 110 2.31 -20.99 5.23
CA LEU A 110 2.47 -21.21 6.67
C LEU A 110 1.46 -22.25 7.15
N PRO A 111 1.72 -23.55 6.97
CA PRO A 111 0.82 -24.58 7.46
C PRO A 111 0.61 -24.49 8.97
N GLY A 112 -0.65 -24.55 9.42
CA GLY A 112 -1.03 -24.35 10.81
C GLY A 112 -1.07 -22.87 11.22
N LEU A 113 -1.18 -21.94 10.28
CA LEU A 113 -1.21 -20.50 10.56
C LEU A 113 -2.37 -20.17 11.51
N ARG A 114 -3.57 -20.70 11.24
CA ARG A 114 -4.75 -20.47 12.10
C ARG A 114 -4.57 -21.00 13.52
N ASP A 115 -3.92 -22.15 13.70
CA ASP A 115 -3.67 -22.72 15.03
C ASP A 115 -2.67 -21.88 15.85
N ARG A 116 -1.79 -21.16 15.15
CA ARG A 116 -0.80 -20.26 15.75
C ARG A 116 -1.36 -18.87 16.02
N LEU A 117 -2.46 -18.47 15.38
CA LEU A 117 -2.98 -17.11 15.43
C LEU A 117 -3.52 -16.77 16.81
N LEU A 118 -2.93 -15.76 17.45
CA LEU A 118 -3.41 -15.21 18.72
C LEU A 118 -4.47 -14.14 18.49
N TRP A 119 -4.17 -13.21 17.58
CA TRP A 119 -5.06 -12.15 17.14
C TRP A 119 -4.54 -11.57 15.82
N HIS A 120 -5.39 -10.82 15.14
CA HIS A 120 -5.01 -10.04 13.97
C HIS A 120 -5.70 -8.68 13.95
N GLU A 121 -5.09 -7.74 13.24
CA GLU A 121 -5.65 -6.41 12.95
C GLU A 121 -5.72 -6.21 11.44
N VAL A 122 -6.87 -5.72 10.95
CA VAL A 122 -7.08 -5.43 9.53
C VAL A 122 -7.01 -3.92 9.33
N ARG A 123 -6.22 -3.46 8.35
CA ARG A 123 -6.20 -2.08 7.86
C ARG A 123 -6.57 -2.03 6.40
N THR A 124 -7.57 -1.24 6.10
CA THR A 124 -8.18 -1.14 4.78
C THR A 124 -7.85 0.19 4.09
N PRO A 125 -8.22 0.36 2.81
CA PRO A 125 -8.17 1.68 2.16
C PRO A 125 -9.00 2.75 2.89
N ALA A 126 -10.15 2.40 3.49
CA ALA A 126 -10.94 3.35 4.28
C ALA A 126 -10.16 3.87 5.51
N ASP A 127 -9.41 2.99 6.18
CA ASP A 127 -8.54 3.38 7.30
C ASP A 127 -7.39 4.28 6.84
N THR A 128 -6.82 3.96 5.67
CA THR A 128 -5.74 4.75 5.06
C THR A 128 -6.22 6.16 4.72
N GLU A 129 -7.40 6.28 4.11
CA GLU A 129 -8.02 7.57 3.81
C GLU A 129 -8.26 8.38 5.08
N ARG A 130 -8.85 7.76 6.11
CA ARG A 130 -9.10 8.42 7.39
C ARG A 130 -7.82 8.92 8.05
N ALA A 131 -6.74 8.14 7.99
CA ALA A 131 -5.49 8.46 8.66
C ALA A 131 -4.63 9.50 7.90
N THR A 132 -4.74 9.54 6.56
CA THR A 132 -3.80 10.31 5.73
C THR A 132 -4.45 11.40 4.88
N GLY A 133 -5.78 11.38 4.75
CA GLY A 133 -6.52 12.22 3.80
C GLY A 133 -6.34 11.83 2.33
N ALA A 134 -5.66 10.72 2.04
CA ALA A 134 -5.51 10.22 0.68
C ALA A 134 -6.85 9.67 0.16
N GLU A 135 -7.42 10.32 -0.85
CA GLU A 135 -8.70 9.95 -1.47
C GLU A 135 -8.76 8.44 -1.78
N GLY A 136 -9.82 7.79 -1.29
CA GLY A 136 -10.06 6.36 -1.43
C GLY A 136 -8.99 5.45 -0.83
N GLY A 137 -8.07 5.97 -0.01
CA GLY A 137 -6.92 5.24 0.51
C GLY A 137 -5.93 4.85 -0.58
N GLY A 138 -5.95 5.58 -1.70
CA GLY A 138 -5.17 5.26 -2.87
C GLY A 138 -3.66 5.37 -2.63
N VAL A 139 -2.91 4.40 -3.14
CA VAL A 139 -1.44 4.44 -3.08
C VAL A 139 -0.91 5.09 -4.35
N PRO A 140 -0.10 6.16 -4.26
CA PRO A 140 0.43 6.80 -5.45
C PRO A 140 1.33 5.84 -6.22
N ALA A 141 1.09 5.74 -7.53
CA ALA A 141 1.93 4.97 -8.43
C ALA A 141 3.30 5.65 -8.63
N PRO A 142 4.35 4.86 -8.92
CA PRO A 142 5.59 5.40 -9.45
C PRO A 142 5.34 6.21 -10.72
N VAL A 143 6.16 7.23 -10.96
CA VAL A 143 6.13 7.97 -12.22
C VAL A 143 6.83 7.18 -13.31
N LEU A 144 6.23 7.14 -14.49
CA LEU A 144 6.83 6.57 -15.69
C LEU A 144 7.13 7.71 -16.67
N ALA A 145 8.40 7.90 -17.01
CA ALA A 145 8.84 8.96 -17.94
C ALA A 145 8.39 8.75 -19.40
N GLY A 146 7.83 7.58 -19.72
CA GLY A 146 7.27 7.27 -21.04
C GLY A 146 5.92 7.96 -21.33
N GLY A 147 5.37 7.73 -22.53
CA GLY A 147 4.05 8.24 -22.91
C GLY A 147 3.96 9.76 -23.04
N GLY A 148 5.04 10.43 -23.42
CA GLY A 148 5.07 11.90 -23.55
C GLY A 148 4.88 12.65 -22.23
N GLY A 149 5.13 12.00 -21.10
CA GLY A 149 4.93 12.58 -19.77
C GLY A 149 3.51 12.44 -19.22
N ALA A 150 2.64 11.65 -19.87
CA ALA A 150 1.26 11.43 -19.43
C ALA A 150 1.12 10.82 -18.02
N PHE A 151 2.18 10.20 -17.50
CA PHE A 151 2.22 9.56 -16.18
C PHE A 151 3.07 10.32 -15.15
N LEU A 152 3.48 11.55 -15.47
CA LEU A 152 4.13 12.43 -14.50
C LEU A 152 3.12 12.90 -13.45
N ARG A 153 3.58 13.09 -12.21
CA ARG A 153 2.82 13.78 -11.17
C ARG A 153 2.94 15.30 -11.32
N THR A 154 2.01 16.01 -10.70
CA THR A 154 2.01 17.48 -10.62
C THR A 154 3.36 17.98 -10.10
N ALA A 155 3.86 19.08 -10.68
CA ALA A 155 5.10 19.70 -10.25
C ALA A 155 5.03 20.16 -8.78
N ASN A 156 6.19 20.23 -8.13
CA ASN A 156 6.28 20.71 -6.75
C ASN A 156 5.95 22.20 -6.60
N ALA A 157 6.20 23.01 -7.64
CA ALA A 157 5.76 24.40 -7.71
C ALA A 157 4.33 24.49 -8.27
N THR A 158 3.51 25.34 -7.67
CA THR A 158 2.16 25.63 -8.17
C THR A 158 2.09 27.03 -8.79
N PRO A 159 1.03 27.35 -9.55
CA PRO A 159 0.79 28.72 -10.02
C PRO A 159 0.51 29.71 -8.89
N LEU A 160 0.18 29.25 -7.68
CA LEU A 160 -0.07 30.09 -6.52
C LEU A 160 1.25 30.35 -5.79
N SER A 161 1.63 31.62 -5.71
CA SER A 161 2.85 32.03 -5.01
C SER A 161 2.81 31.58 -3.55
N GLY A 162 3.91 30.97 -3.09
CA GLY A 162 4.03 30.44 -1.73
C GLY A 162 3.37 29.07 -1.49
N LEU A 163 2.69 28.49 -2.50
CA LEU A 163 2.11 27.15 -2.40
C LEU A 163 2.97 26.12 -3.15
N TYR A 164 3.42 25.11 -2.41
CA TYR A 164 4.25 24.01 -2.90
C TYR A 164 3.61 22.66 -2.57
N LEU A 165 3.86 21.66 -3.43
CA LEU A 165 3.41 20.29 -3.26
C LEU A 165 4.59 19.38 -2.94
N ALA A 166 4.41 18.48 -1.99
CA ALA A 166 5.39 17.48 -1.62
C ALA A 166 4.71 16.13 -1.31
N GLY A 167 5.46 15.04 -1.45
CA GLY A 167 5.03 13.68 -1.13
C GLY A 167 4.69 12.86 -2.37
N GLY A 168 4.10 11.67 -2.16
CA GLY A 168 3.93 10.67 -3.22
C GLY A 168 2.98 11.07 -4.37
N PHE A 169 2.12 12.05 -4.14
CA PHE A 169 1.21 12.59 -5.17
C PHE A 169 1.76 13.81 -5.92
N ALA A 170 2.92 14.31 -5.50
CA ALA A 170 3.68 15.33 -6.22
C ALA A 170 4.84 14.67 -6.99
N HIS A 171 5.48 15.42 -7.90
CA HIS A 171 6.72 15.01 -8.53
C HIS A 171 7.78 14.70 -7.43
N PRO A 172 8.61 13.64 -7.57
CA PRO A 172 8.70 12.67 -8.66
C PRO A 172 7.81 11.41 -8.54
N GLY A 173 6.82 11.40 -7.64
CA GLY A 173 5.78 10.37 -7.61
C GLY A 173 5.78 9.43 -6.42
N GLY A 174 5.09 8.30 -6.57
CA GLY A 174 4.85 7.36 -5.48
C GLY A 174 6.09 6.57 -5.04
N GLY A 175 6.08 6.15 -3.78
CA GLY A 175 7.17 5.43 -3.12
C GLY A 175 7.94 6.30 -2.11
N LEU A 176 8.48 5.67 -1.06
CA LEU A 176 9.14 6.38 0.05
C LEU A 176 10.32 7.24 -0.41
N ALA A 177 11.18 6.69 -1.28
CA ALA A 177 12.31 7.43 -1.84
C ALA A 177 11.85 8.67 -2.61
N HIS A 178 10.81 8.54 -3.44
CA HIS A 178 10.28 9.65 -4.22
C HIS A 178 9.57 10.69 -3.36
N ALA A 179 8.85 10.27 -2.32
CA ALA A 179 8.27 11.20 -1.35
C ALA A 179 9.36 12.03 -0.63
N GLY A 180 10.47 11.41 -0.24
CA GLY A 180 11.61 12.11 0.35
C GLY A 180 12.29 13.09 -0.64
N MET A 181 12.49 12.66 -1.89
CA MET A 181 13.00 13.54 -2.95
C MET A 181 12.05 14.71 -3.21
N SER A 182 10.74 14.46 -3.26
CA SER A 182 9.70 15.47 -3.42
C SER A 182 9.78 16.54 -2.32
N GLY A 183 9.94 16.12 -1.07
CA GLY A 183 10.14 17.04 0.06
C GLY A 183 11.42 17.87 -0.09
N THR A 184 12.52 17.26 -0.51
CA THR A 184 13.78 17.95 -0.77
C THR A 184 13.64 18.99 -1.88
N MET A 185 12.91 18.67 -2.95
CA MET A 185 12.66 19.59 -4.06
C MET A 185 11.80 20.79 -3.61
N ALA A 186 10.73 20.54 -2.87
CA ALA A 186 9.90 21.61 -2.32
C ALA A 186 10.71 22.52 -1.39
N ALA A 187 11.53 21.95 -0.49
CA ALA A 187 12.43 22.72 0.37
C ALA A 187 13.45 23.56 -0.43
N GLY A 188 14.02 22.99 -1.49
CA GLY A 188 14.94 23.70 -2.39
C GLY A 188 14.28 24.91 -3.06
N LEU A 189 13.07 24.77 -3.58
CA LEU A 189 12.30 25.85 -4.18
C LEU A 189 11.94 26.96 -3.17
N ILE A 190 11.66 26.59 -1.93
CA ILE A 190 11.35 27.54 -0.84
C ILE A 190 12.61 28.35 -0.47
N VAL A 191 13.75 27.69 -0.30
CA VAL A 191 14.97 28.34 0.21
C VAL A 191 15.74 29.08 -0.90
N SER A 192 15.75 28.53 -2.12
CA SER A 192 16.61 29.01 -3.22
C SER A 192 15.83 29.72 -4.34
N GLY A 193 14.51 29.82 -4.21
CA GLY A 193 13.64 30.47 -5.19
C GLY A 193 13.22 29.58 -6.37
N ALA A 194 12.36 30.13 -7.23
CA ALA A 194 11.69 29.39 -8.30
C ALA A 194 12.63 28.88 -9.41
N ASP A 195 13.81 29.51 -9.57
CA ASP A 195 14.80 29.13 -10.59
C ASP A 195 15.74 28.00 -10.14
N TRP A 196 15.57 27.49 -8.92
CA TRP A 196 16.39 26.40 -8.39
C TRP A 196 16.18 25.09 -9.17
N ARG A 197 17.27 24.43 -9.54
CA ARG A 197 17.26 23.21 -10.39
C ARG A 197 17.86 21.97 -9.72
N GLY A 198 18.07 22.00 -8.41
CA GLY A 198 18.72 20.91 -7.66
C GLY A 198 19.99 21.34 -6.96
N SER A 199 20.54 20.44 -6.14
CA SER A 199 21.87 20.58 -5.54
C SER A 199 22.94 20.65 -6.64
N GLN A 200 23.84 21.63 -6.54
CA GLN A 200 25.07 21.71 -7.35
C GLN A 200 26.11 20.71 -6.85
#